data_AF-A0A946M2T4-F1
#
_entry.id   AF-A0A946M2T4-F1
#
_cell.length_a   1.000
_cell.length_b   1.000
_cell.length_c   1.000
_cell.angle_alpha   90.00
_cell.angle_beta   90.00
_cell.angle_gamma   90.00
#
_symmetry.space_group_name_H-M   'P 1'
#
loop_
_entity.id
_entity.type
_entity.pdbx_description
1 polymer ?
#
loop_
_entity_poly.entity_id
_entity_poly.type
_entity_poly.pdbx_seq_one_letter_code
_entity_poly.pdbx_strand_id
1 'polypeptide(L)'
;MEEFDLHLALPIPDGEYLVEYDGYVTAAMFAQKTPKLGLTFFIVGGACTGYKLMRWYNVKQIKPEGGFTAKSKTCALLMEYCKCFPDQKLERLDRIPLSPWEEGRYRVEVHTPDKNYEGEETPEQLRQSVIKKILGRGE
;
A
#
# COMPACT_ATOMS: atom_id res chain seq x y z
N MET A 1 -17.63 9.07 6.51
CA MET A 1 -16.57 8.38 7.27
C MET A 1 -16.82 6.92 7.02
N GLU A 2 -16.17 6.33 6.02
CA GLU A 2 -16.34 4.90 5.75
C GLU A 2 -15.68 4.14 6.90
N GLU A 3 -16.47 3.32 7.60
CA GLU A 3 -15.98 2.35 8.56
C GLU A 3 -15.02 1.41 7.82
N PHE A 4 -13.76 1.37 8.27
CA PHE A 4 -12.88 0.27 7.93
C PHE A 4 -13.44 -0.96 8.63
N ASP A 5 -14.26 -1.73 7.93
CA ASP A 5 -14.77 -3.00 8.41
C ASP A 5 -13.59 -3.97 8.52
N LEU A 6 -12.95 -3.96 9.68
CA LEU A 6 -11.92 -4.90 10.10
C LEU A 6 -12.60 -6.24 10.42
N HIS A 7 -13.26 -6.82 9.42
CA HIS A 7 -13.52 -8.25 9.47
C HIS A 7 -12.16 -8.93 9.62
N LEU A 8 -12.02 -9.72 10.69
CA LEU A 8 -10.85 -10.56 10.99
C LEU A 8 -10.67 -11.57 9.85
N ALA A 9 -10.15 -11.08 8.73
CA ALA A 9 -9.87 -11.85 7.55
C ALA A 9 -8.77 -12.85 7.92
N LEU A 10 -8.99 -14.12 7.59
CA LEU A 10 -7.96 -15.15 7.71
C LEU A 10 -6.65 -14.63 7.09
N PRO A 11 -5.51 -14.87 7.75
CA PRO A 11 -4.22 -14.41 7.25
C PRO A 11 -4.00 -14.97 5.83
N ILE A 12 -3.79 -14.07 4.89
CA ILE A 12 -3.47 -14.39 3.50
C ILE A 12 -2.06 -14.99 3.51
N PRO A 13 -1.85 -16.17 2.90
CA PRO A 13 -0.53 -16.77 2.83
C PRO A 13 0.50 -15.83 2.19
N ASP A 14 1.70 -15.81 2.73
CA ASP A 14 2.81 -15.05 2.14
C ASP A 14 3.07 -15.50 0.69
N GLY A 15 3.32 -14.54 -0.20
CA GLY A 15 3.56 -14.85 -1.60
C GLY A 15 3.31 -13.69 -2.55
N GLU A 16 3.37 -14.00 -3.84
CA GLU A 16 3.05 -13.04 -4.90
C GLU A 16 1.58 -13.16 -5.32
N TYR A 17 0.94 -12.00 -5.44
CA TYR A 17 -0.46 -11.89 -5.85
C TYR A 17 -0.62 -10.86 -6.95
N LEU A 18 -1.67 -11.05 -7.76
CA LEU A 18 -2.16 -10.04 -8.68
C LEU A 18 -3.28 -9.27 -7.99
N VAL A 19 -3.17 -7.94 -8.00
CA VAL A 19 -4.14 -7.05 -7.36
C VAL A 19 -4.58 -5.92 -8.29
N GLU A 20 -5.78 -5.42 -8.10
CA GLU A 20 -6.31 -4.21 -8.75
C GLU A 20 -6.40 -3.06 -7.74
N TYR A 21 -6.18 -1.85 -8.21
CA TYR A 21 -6.23 -0.65 -7.39
C TYR A 21 -7.67 -0.29 -7.01
N ASP A 22 -7.88 0.03 -5.74
CA ASP A 22 -9.19 0.41 -5.18
C ASP A 22 -9.25 1.91 -4.82
N GLY A 23 -8.12 2.48 -4.39
CA GLY A 23 -8.07 3.86 -3.97
C GLY A 23 -6.91 4.14 -3.03
N TYR A 24 -6.93 5.31 -2.41
CA TYR A 24 -5.91 5.69 -1.44
C TYR A 24 -6.47 6.50 -0.28
N VAL A 25 -5.72 6.50 0.81
CA VAL A 25 -5.98 7.33 1.98
C VAL A 25 -4.69 7.97 2.46
N THR A 26 -4.79 9.18 3.01
CA THR A 26 -3.70 9.80 3.77
C THR A 26 -4.03 9.77 5.25
N ALA A 27 -3.09 9.34 6.08
CA ALA A 27 -3.29 9.22 7.52
C ALA A 27 -2.07 9.71 8.30
N ALA A 28 -2.30 10.34 9.45
CA ALA A 28 -1.24 10.72 10.37
C ALA A 28 -1.17 9.70 11.51
N MET A 29 -0.15 8.84 11.49
CA MET A 29 0.04 7.78 12.50
C MET A 29 0.94 8.26 13.65
N PHE A 30 0.90 7.55 14.78
CA PHE A 30 1.70 7.78 15.98
C PHE A 30 1.52 9.21 16.55
N ALA A 31 0.34 9.48 17.10
CA ALA A 31 -0.04 10.80 17.63
C ALA A 31 0.18 11.93 16.60
N GLN A 32 -0.23 11.69 15.35
CA GLN A 32 -0.15 12.61 14.21
C GLN A 32 1.27 12.99 13.75
N LYS A 33 2.32 12.33 14.26
CA LYS A 33 3.72 12.70 13.95
C LYS A 33 4.24 12.11 12.64
N THR A 34 3.69 11.00 12.18
CA THR A 34 4.18 10.32 10.98
C THR A 34 3.13 10.35 9.87
N PRO A 35 3.29 11.22 8.86
CA PRO A 35 2.37 11.26 7.74
C PRO A 35 2.58 10.04 6.83
N LYS A 36 1.48 9.38 6.49
CA LYS A 36 1.44 8.16 5.69
C LYS A 36 0.50 8.32 4.50
N LEU A 37 0.84 7.61 3.42
CA LEU A 37 -0.04 7.33 2.30
C LEU A 37 -0.32 5.83 2.29
N GLY A 38 -1.59 5.43 2.32
CA GLY A 38 -2.02 4.04 2.14
C GLY A 38 -2.63 3.89 0.75
N LEU A 39 -2.04 3.06 -0.10
CA LEU A 39 -2.67 2.62 -1.34
C LEU A 39 -3.40 1.31 -1.07
N THR A 40 -4.64 1.23 -1.55
CA THR A 40 -5.52 0.10 -1.30
C THR A 40 -5.76 -0.67 -2.59
N PHE A 41 -5.79 -1.99 -2.46
CA PHE A 41 -5.93 -2.90 -3.58
C PHE A 41 -6.82 -4.10 -3.18
N PHE A 42 -7.36 -4.80 -4.16
CA PHE A 42 -8.02 -6.09 -3.96
C PHE A 42 -7.35 -7.19 -4.79
N ILE A 43 -7.24 -8.40 -4.24
CA ILE A 43 -6.73 -9.57 -4.97
C ILE A 43 -7.72 -9.97 -6.05
N VAL A 44 -7.24 -10.22 -7.27
CA VAL A 44 -8.10 -10.54 -8.43
C VAL A 44 -8.08 -11.99 -8.89
N GLY A 45 -7.32 -12.87 -8.23
CA GLY A 45 -7.25 -14.28 -8.60
C GLY A 45 -6.86 -15.22 -7.46
N GLY A 46 -7.22 -16.49 -7.63
CA GLY A 46 -6.93 -17.56 -6.66
C GLY A 46 -7.90 -17.58 -5.47
N ALA A 47 -7.51 -18.29 -4.41
CA ALA A 47 -8.37 -18.54 -3.24
C ALA A 47 -8.66 -17.29 -2.40
N CYS A 48 -7.84 -16.24 -2.53
CA CYS A 48 -7.97 -14.99 -1.78
C CYS A 48 -8.60 -13.86 -2.61
N THR A 49 -9.27 -14.17 -3.72
CA THR A 49 -9.92 -13.16 -4.57
C THR A 49 -10.92 -12.32 -3.78
N GLY A 50 -10.92 -11.00 -4.01
CA GLY A 50 -11.76 -10.02 -3.33
C GLY A 50 -11.23 -9.51 -1.99
N TYR A 51 -10.16 -10.11 -1.45
CA TYR A 51 -9.55 -9.63 -0.21
C TYR A 51 -8.85 -8.29 -0.43
N LYS A 52 -9.14 -7.35 0.46
CA LYS A 52 -8.59 -5.99 0.45
C LYS A 52 -7.26 -5.94 1.18
N LEU A 53 -6.26 -5.38 0.53
CA LEU A 53 -4.90 -5.26 1.02
C LEU A 53 -4.44 -3.81 0.93
N MET A 54 -3.57 -3.41 1.86
CA MET A 54 -3.04 -2.05 1.90
C MET A 54 -1.53 -2.03 1.84
N ARG A 55 -1.00 -1.06 1.09
CA ARG A 55 0.41 -0.70 1.04
C ARG A 55 0.62 0.67 1.68
N TRP A 56 1.28 0.69 2.84
CA TRP A 56 1.62 1.92 3.54
C TRP A 56 2.99 2.47 3.15
N TYR A 57 3.02 3.77 2.85
CA TYR A 57 4.24 4.53 2.57
C TYR A 57 4.43 5.66 3.57
N ASN A 58 5.68 5.89 3.95
CA ASN A 58 6.06 7.13 4.63
C ASN A 58 6.11 8.27 3.61
N VAL A 59 5.41 9.37 3.88
CA VAL A 59 5.47 10.60 3.09
C VAL A 59 6.10 11.72 3.93
N LYS A 60 6.45 12.85 3.31
CA LYS A 60 7.03 14.00 4.03
C LYS A 60 5.96 14.78 4.80
N GLN A 61 4.82 15.01 4.15
CA GLN A 61 3.70 15.78 4.68
C GLN A 61 2.41 15.38 3.95
N ILE A 62 1.31 15.50 4.66
CA ILE A 62 -0.06 15.46 4.09
C ILE A 62 -0.44 16.91 3.77
N LYS A 63 -1.12 17.09 2.65
CA LYS A 63 -1.67 18.37 2.18
C LYS A 63 -3.20 18.30 2.31
N PRO A 64 -3.90 19.44 2.25
CA PRO A 64 -5.36 19.47 2.15
C PRO A 64 -5.87 18.56 1.02
N GLU A 65 -7.13 18.14 1.13
CA GLU A 65 -7.82 17.36 0.08
C GLU A 65 -7.16 16.01 -0.24
N GLY A 66 -6.48 15.41 0.75
CA GLY A 66 -5.80 14.12 0.59
C GLY A 66 -4.51 14.19 -0.23
N GLY A 67 -4.01 15.38 -0.54
CA GLY A 67 -2.70 15.53 -1.18
C GLY A 67 -1.55 15.09 -0.27
N PHE A 68 -0.38 14.83 -0.84
CA PHE A 68 0.83 14.50 -0.07
C PHE A 68 2.10 15.01 -0.75
N THR A 69 3.24 14.80 -0.10
CA THR A 69 4.57 15.02 -0.68
C THR A 69 5.45 13.81 -0.42
N ALA A 70 6.07 13.27 -1.46
CA ALA A 70 7.01 12.15 -1.29
C ALA A 70 8.15 12.52 -0.33
N LYS A 71 8.64 11.54 0.43
CA LYS A 71 9.65 11.76 1.46
C LYS A 71 11.01 12.19 0.88
N SER A 72 11.48 11.48 -0.13
CA SER A 72 12.78 11.69 -0.79
C SER A 72 12.81 10.94 -2.12
N LYS A 73 13.74 11.28 -3.02
CA LYS A 73 13.91 10.66 -4.34
C LYS A 73 14.09 9.13 -4.34
N THR A 74 14.50 8.55 -3.21
CA THR A 74 14.71 7.10 -3.04
C THR A 74 13.68 6.44 -2.14
N CYS A 75 12.57 7.12 -1.80
CA CYS A 75 11.54 6.52 -0.97
C CYS A 75 10.82 5.38 -1.71
N ALA A 76 10.30 4.41 -0.95
CA ALA A 76 9.64 3.23 -1.50
C ALA A 76 8.51 3.60 -2.49
N LEU A 77 7.73 4.64 -2.20
CA LEU A 77 6.66 5.11 -3.07
C LEU A 77 7.16 5.49 -4.47
N LEU A 78 8.21 6.30 -4.57
CA LEU A 78 8.77 6.70 -5.86
C LEU A 78 9.43 5.53 -6.59
N MET A 79 10.16 4.70 -5.86
CA MET A 79 10.84 3.54 -6.44
C MET A 79 9.84 2.51 -7.01
N GLU A 80 8.73 2.27 -6.32
CA GLU A 80 7.66 1.38 -6.77
C GLU A 80 6.85 2.04 -7.91
N TYR A 81 6.56 3.34 -7.82
CA TYR A 81 5.90 4.09 -8.89
C TYR A 81 6.67 4.00 -10.22
N CYS A 82 7.96 4.32 -10.23
CA CYS A 82 8.76 4.31 -11.46
C CYS A 82 8.92 2.89 -12.04
N LYS A 83 8.77 1.84 -11.24
CA LYS A 83 8.74 0.45 -11.73
C LYS A 83 7.42 0.11 -12.40
N CYS A 84 6.31 0.63 -11.87
CA CYS A 84 4.98 0.40 -12.43
C CYS A 84 4.76 1.24 -13.69
N PHE A 85 5.31 2.45 -13.75
CA PHE A 85 5.10 3.39 -14.84
C PHE A 85 6.43 3.90 -15.41
N PRO A 86 7.26 3.01 -16.01
CA PRO A 86 8.59 3.37 -16.49
C PRO A 86 8.55 4.44 -17.60
N ASP A 87 7.47 4.48 -18.38
CA ASP A 87 7.29 5.42 -19.48
C ASP A 87 6.81 6.80 -19.03
N GLN A 88 6.45 6.96 -17.75
CA GLN A 88 6.01 8.24 -17.21
C GLN A 88 7.16 9.02 -16.61
N LYS A 89 7.46 10.16 -17.24
CA LYS A 89 8.48 11.09 -16.73
C LYS A 89 7.89 11.93 -15.59
N LEU A 90 8.43 11.75 -14.38
CA LEU A 90 8.10 12.62 -13.25
C LEU A 90 8.83 13.96 -13.36
N GLU A 91 8.09 15.03 -13.65
CA GLU A 91 8.65 16.40 -13.61
C GLU A 91 8.86 16.89 -12.17
N ARG A 92 8.05 16.39 -11.24
CA ARG A 92 8.04 16.80 -9.83
C ARG A 92 7.95 15.62 -8.88
N LEU A 93 9.02 15.40 -8.12
CA LEU A 93 9.08 14.31 -7.12
C LEU A 93 8.17 14.57 -5.91
N ASP A 94 7.77 15.82 -5.66
CA ASP A 94 6.88 16.18 -4.57
C ASP A 94 5.38 16.05 -4.92
N ARG A 95 5.06 15.70 -6.18
CA ARG A 95 3.71 15.54 -6.73
C ARG A 95 3.62 14.28 -7.59
N ILE A 96 3.46 13.14 -6.92
CA ILE A 96 3.27 11.87 -7.62
C ILE A 96 1.79 11.75 -7.99
N PRO A 97 1.43 11.59 -9.27
CA PRO A 97 0.04 11.40 -9.66
C PRO A 97 -0.41 10.00 -9.26
N LEU A 98 -1.65 9.89 -8.76
CA LEU A 98 -2.24 8.60 -8.42
C LEU A 98 -3.18 8.04 -9.50
N SER A 99 -3.61 8.86 -10.46
CA SER A 99 -4.45 8.42 -11.57
C SER A 99 -3.89 7.26 -12.40
N PRO A 100 -2.57 7.10 -12.63
CA PRO A 100 -2.06 5.94 -13.37
C PRO A 100 -2.32 4.59 -12.69
N TRP A 101 -2.63 4.59 -11.39
CA TRP A 101 -2.96 3.39 -10.64
C TRP A 101 -4.36 2.83 -10.97
N GLU A 102 -5.29 3.69 -11.39
CA GLU A 102 -6.71 3.36 -11.56
C GLU A 102 -6.96 2.34 -12.69
N GLU A 103 -6.07 2.27 -13.69
CA GLU A 103 -6.28 1.50 -14.91
C GLU A 103 -5.42 0.22 -14.97
N GLY A 104 -5.01 -0.32 -13.82
CA GLY A 104 -4.00 -1.36 -13.80
C GLY A 104 -4.21 -2.51 -12.82
N ARG A 105 -3.65 -3.65 -13.21
CA ARG A 105 -3.32 -4.75 -12.31
C ARG A 105 -1.85 -4.66 -11.93
N TYR A 106 -1.54 -5.06 -10.71
CA TYR A 106 -0.20 -4.97 -10.14
C TYR A 106 0.19 -6.29 -9.51
N ARG A 107 1.44 -6.72 -9.75
CA ARG A 107 2.03 -7.83 -9.02
C ARG A 107 2.58 -7.31 -7.70
N VAL A 108 2.22 -7.95 -6.61
CA VAL A 108 2.58 -7.53 -5.26
C VAL A 108 3.09 -8.70 -4.43
N GLU A 109 4.05 -8.41 -3.56
CA GLU A 109 4.50 -9.33 -2.51
C GLU A 109 3.68 -9.06 -1.24
N VAL A 110 2.92 -10.07 -0.81
CA VAL A 110 2.10 -10.04 0.40
C VAL A 110 2.86 -10.73 1.53
N HIS A 111 2.79 -10.13 2.71
CA HIS A 111 3.35 -10.67 3.93
C HIS A 111 2.40 -10.45 5.10
N THR A 112 2.29 -11.45 5.96
CA THR A 112 1.59 -11.35 7.24
C THR A 112 2.61 -11.31 8.37
N PRO A 113 2.87 -10.13 8.99
CA PRO A 113 3.83 -10.03 10.08
C PRO A 113 3.47 -10.95 11.25
N ASP A 114 4.42 -11.78 11.65
CA ASP A 114 4.31 -12.69 12.79
C ASP A 114 4.90 -12.07 14.07
N LYS A 115 5.58 -10.92 13.96
CA LYS A 115 6.19 -10.20 15.08
C LYS A 115 5.87 -8.71 15.08
N ASN A 116 5.73 -8.16 16.28
CA ASN A 116 5.54 -6.72 16.48
C ASN A 116 6.90 -5.98 16.45
N TYR A 117 6.87 -4.65 16.66
CA TYR A 117 8.10 -3.83 16.65
C TYR A 117 9.05 -4.12 17.82
N GLU A 118 8.55 -4.73 18.89
CA GLU A 118 9.32 -5.17 20.07
C GLU A 118 9.92 -6.57 19.87
N GLY A 119 9.59 -7.24 18.75
CA GLY A 119 10.04 -8.59 18.42
C GLY A 119 9.22 -9.70 19.05
N GLU A 120 8.12 -9.37 19.73
CA GLU A 120 7.19 -10.35 20.30
C GLU A 120 6.30 -10.95 19.22
N GLU A 121 5.88 -12.20 19.42
CA GLU A 121 4.93 -12.84 18.51
C GLU A 121 3.60 -12.08 18.48
N THR A 122 3.11 -11.83 17.27
CA THR A 122 1.80 -11.19 17.05
C THR A 122 0.72 -12.26 17.20
N PRO A 123 -0.22 -12.11 18.15
CA PRO A 123 -1.37 -13.01 18.30
C PRO A 123 -2.11 -13.15 16.97
N GLU A 124 -2.61 -14.35 16.65
CA GLU A 124 -3.26 -14.64 15.37
C GLU A 124 -4.42 -13.68 15.06
N GLN A 125 -5.18 -13.28 16.08
CA GLN A 125 -6.30 -12.35 15.97
C GLN A 125 -5.85 -10.92 15.58
N LEU A 126 -4.57 -10.60 15.75
CA LEU A 126 -3.97 -9.31 15.41
C LEU A 126 -3.14 -9.36 14.12
N ARG A 127 -2.96 -10.55 13.53
CA ARG A 127 -2.21 -10.71 12.29
C ARG A 127 -3.03 -10.16 11.12
N GLN A 128 -2.49 -9.13 10.49
CA GLN A 128 -3.08 -8.53 9.31
C GLN A 128 -2.09 -8.66 8.14
N SER A 129 -2.57 -9.26 7.04
CA SER A 129 -1.80 -9.32 5.80
C SER A 129 -1.67 -7.93 5.19
N VAL A 130 -0.46 -7.58 4.77
CA VAL A 130 -0.16 -6.30 4.14
C VAL A 130 0.60 -6.51 2.84
N ILE A 131 0.55 -5.50 1.98
CA ILE A 131 1.45 -5.47 0.83
C ILE A 131 2.82 -5.00 1.33
N LYS A 132 3.79 -5.89 1.24
CA LYS A 132 5.19 -5.59 1.56
C LYS A 132 5.82 -4.75 0.47
N LYS A 133 5.50 -5.03 -0.80
CA LYS A 133 6.11 -4.38 -1.96
C LYS A 133 5.26 -4.53 -3.22
N ILE A 134 5.22 -3.50 -4.04
CA ILE A 134 4.70 -3.57 -5.41
C ILE A 134 5.86 -3.89 -6.36
N LEU A 135 5.74 -4.97 -7.12
CA LEU A 135 6.79 -5.51 -7.97
C LEU A 135 6.78 -4.87 -9.37
N GLY A 136 5.59 -4.51 -9.86
CA GLY A 136 5.38 -3.86 -11.16
C GLY A 136 3.95 -4.07 -11.64
N ARG A 137 3.66 -3.64 -12.88
CA ARG A 137 2.38 -3.98 -13.53
C ARG A 137 2.28 -5.50 -13.73
N GLY A 138 1.07 -6.00 -13.58
CA GLY A 138 0.68 -7.33 -14.02
C GLY A 138 -0.06 -7.24 -15.35
N GLU A 139 -0.02 -8.33 -16.11
CA GLU A 139 -0.80 -8.52 -17.35
C GLU A 139 -2.27 -8.83 -17.02
#